data_AF-A0A918NRD6-F1
#
_entry.id   AF-A0A918NRD6-F1
#
_cell.length_a   1.000
_cell.length_b   1.000
_cell.length_c   1.000
_cell.angle_alpha   90.00
_cell.angle_beta   90.00
_cell.angle_gamma   90.00
#
_symmetry.space_group_name_H-M   'P 1'
#
loop_
_entity.id
_entity.type
_entity.pdbx_description
1 polymer ?
#
loop_
_entity_poly.entity_id
_entity_poly.type
_entity_poly.pdbx_seq_one_letter_code
_entity_poly.pdbx_strand_id
1 'polypeptide(L)'
;MGPMALGKDYAAQECSMARALEIIGERWTLLVIRDAFYGVRRYNDFLVHLGIPRAVLAARLRTLTGAGVLARHRYQESPPRDEYVLTERGQALWPTVRSLALWGRVHFTERQLRHFRHAPCGTELGPYGECPSCGTVVPLGDIEMTPGPGLDLSPEDPVSRALLAPRRLLQPLVVEADHPVGSDPAEGRPV
;
A
#
# COMPACT_ATOMS: atom_id res chain seq x y z
N MET A 1 36.46 8.38 -20.08
CA MET A 1 35.29 7.78 -19.39
C MET A 1 34.22 8.86 -19.29
N GLY A 2 33.26 8.84 -20.21
CA GLY A 2 32.12 9.76 -20.19
C GLY A 2 31.13 9.40 -19.07
N PRO A 3 30.33 10.35 -18.58
CA PRO A 3 29.39 10.12 -17.49
C PRO A 3 28.32 9.13 -17.96
N MET A 4 28.23 7.96 -17.31
CA MET A 4 27.05 7.11 -17.40
C MET A 4 25.90 7.81 -16.67
N ALA A 5 25.25 8.73 -17.37
CA ALA A 5 23.89 9.10 -17.03
C ALA A 5 23.05 7.82 -17.11
N LEU A 6 22.38 7.47 -16.02
CA LEU A 6 21.42 6.38 -15.99
C LEU A 6 20.36 6.65 -17.07
N GLY A 7 20.31 5.78 -18.08
CA GLY A 7 19.20 5.76 -19.03
C GLY A 7 17.88 5.55 -18.30
N LYS A 8 16.74 5.83 -18.94
CA LYS A 8 15.41 5.56 -18.37
C LYS A 8 15.18 4.09 -18.01
N ASP A 9 16.03 3.21 -18.54
CA ASP A 9 15.93 1.76 -18.46
C ASP A 9 17.33 1.21 -18.13
N TYR A 10 17.42 0.19 -17.28
CA TYR A 10 18.66 -0.48 -16.86
C TYR A 10 18.96 -1.71 -17.71
N ALA A 11 18.52 -1.74 -18.97
CA ALA A 11 18.67 -2.87 -19.88
C ALA A 11 20.15 -3.31 -20.09
N ALA A 12 21.10 -2.39 -19.90
CA ALA A 12 22.53 -2.64 -20.00
C ALA A 12 23.21 -2.96 -18.65
N GLN A 13 22.46 -3.08 -17.55
CA GLN A 13 23.00 -3.36 -16.22
C GLN A 13 22.76 -4.81 -15.83
N GLU A 14 23.83 -5.54 -15.52
CA GLU A 14 23.77 -6.88 -14.90
C GLU A 14 23.46 -6.80 -13.39
N CYS A 15 22.46 -5.99 -13.02
CA CYS A 15 22.10 -5.72 -11.62
C CYS A 15 20.61 -5.97 -11.39
N SER A 16 20.29 -7.00 -10.60
CA SER A 16 18.91 -7.36 -10.24
C SER A 16 18.21 -6.26 -9.44
N MET A 17 18.95 -5.50 -8.62
CA MET A 17 18.42 -4.34 -7.90
C MET A 17 18.00 -3.23 -8.85
N ALA A 18 18.81 -2.93 -9.88
CA ALA A 18 18.49 -1.93 -10.88
C ALA A 18 17.18 -2.27 -11.62
N ARG A 19 17.01 -3.54 -12.01
CA ARG A 19 15.75 -4.03 -12.60
C ARG A 19 14.55 -3.94 -11.66
N ALA A 20 14.74 -4.18 -10.35
CA ALA A 20 13.68 -3.99 -9.38
C ALA A 20 13.28 -2.50 -9.30
N LEU A 21 14.26 -1.59 -9.32
CA LEU A 21 14.02 -0.14 -9.24
C LEU A 21 13.27 0.42 -10.45
N GLU A 22 13.28 -0.23 -11.61
CA GLU A 22 12.38 0.13 -12.73
C GLU A 22 10.90 0.02 -12.34
N ILE A 23 10.58 -0.96 -11.50
CA ILE A 23 9.22 -1.24 -11.08
C ILE A 23 8.89 -0.46 -9.81
N ILE A 24 9.75 -0.53 -8.79
CA ILE A 24 9.45 -0.04 -7.43
C ILE A 24 10.18 1.25 -7.03
N GLY A 25 11.09 1.77 -7.86
CA GLY A 25 11.95 2.91 -7.54
C GLY A 25 11.29 4.28 -7.66
N GLU A 26 10.09 4.37 -8.24
CA GLU A 26 9.32 5.62 -8.22
C GLU A 26 8.74 5.86 -6.83
N ARG A 27 8.88 7.09 -6.31
CA ARG A 27 8.56 7.52 -4.94
C ARG A 27 7.25 6.98 -4.37
N TRP A 28 6.17 7.01 -5.15
CA TRP A 28 4.84 6.61 -4.70
C TRP A 28 4.60 5.11 -4.76
N THR A 29 5.40 4.37 -5.53
CA THR A 29 5.12 2.96 -5.83
C THR A 29 5.11 2.10 -4.57
N LEU A 30 6.11 2.23 -3.71
CA LEU A 30 6.16 1.48 -2.46
C LEU A 30 5.09 1.89 -1.46
N LEU A 31 4.57 3.13 -1.54
CA LEU A 31 3.43 3.58 -0.72
C LEU A 31 2.12 2.94 -1.20
N VAL A 32 1.92 2.83 -2.53
CA VAL A 32 0.78 2.10 -3.10
C VAL A 32 0.84 0.62 -2.72
N ILE A 33 2.02 -0.01 -2.82
CA ILE A 33 2.21 -1.42 -2.44
C ILE A 33 1.96 -1.62 -0.94
N ARG A 34 2.48 -0.73 -0.09
CA ARG A 34 2.24 -0.74 1.37
C ARG A 34 0.75 -0.71 1.67
N ASP A 35 0.01 0.20 1.04
CA ASP A 35 -1.43 0.32 1.24
C ASP A 35 -2.18 -0.94 0.75
N ALA A 36 -1.72 -1.56 -0.33
CA ALA A 36 -2.25 -2.85 -0.78
C ALA A 36 -2.02 -3.98 0.25
N PHE A 37 -0.87 -4.01 0.93
CA PHE A 37 -0.65 -4.90 2.08
C PHE A 37 -1.61 -4.61 3.22
N TYR A 38 -1.95 -3.33 3.44
CA TYR A 38 -2.94 -2.91 4.42
C TYR A 38 -4.38 -3.11 3.95
N GLY A 39 -4.62 -3.80 2.83
CA GLY A 39 -5.94 -4.16 2.36
C GLY A 39 -6.65 -3.11 1.52
N VAL A 40 -6.01 -1.97 1.22
CA VAL A 40 -6.56 -0.98 0.30
C VAL A 40 -6.54 -1.58 -1.11
N ARG A 41 -7.70 -1.58 -1.79
CA ARG A 41 -7.84 -2.21 -3.11
C ARG A 41 -8.49 -1.34 -4.15
N ARG A 42 -9.24 -0.29 -3.77
CA ARG A 42 -9.98 0.54 -4.73
C ARG A 42 -9.17 1.78 -5.09
N TYR A 43 -9.31 2.23 -6.35
CA TYR A 43 -8.60 3.41 -6.86
C TYR A 43 -8.84 4.66 -6.01
N ASN A 44 -10.11 4.92 -5.62
CA ASN A 44 -10.44 6.09 -4.83
C ASN A 44 -9.83 6.05 -3.41
N ASP A 45 -9.80 4.86 -2.80
CA ASP A 45 -9.19 4.70 -1.47
C ASP A 45 -7.68 5.02 -1.52
N PHE A 46 -6.97 4.54 -2.55
CA PHE A 46 -5.56 4.91 -2.74
C PHE A 46 -5.37 6.42 -2.95
N LEU A 47 -6.24 7.07 -3.74
CA LEU A 47 -6.16 8.52 -3.96
C LEU A 47 -6.32 9.29 -2.67
N VAL A 48 -7.38 8.97 -1.91
CA VAL A 48 -7.76 9.66 -0.68
C VAL A 48 -6.69 9.49 0.38
N HIS A 49 -6.20 8.27 0.60
CA HIS A 49 -5.22 7.98 1.64
C HIS A 49 -3.82 8.53 1.33
N LEU A 50 -3.38 8.46 0.07
CA LEU A 50 -2.02 8.87 -0.30
C LEU A 50 -1.91 10.35 -0.69
N GLY A 51 -3.03 11.03 -0.98
CA GLY A 51 -3.00 12.39 -1.55
C GLY A 51 -2.23 12.48 -2.87
N ILE A 52 -2.09 11.35 -3.56
CA ILE A 52 -1.27 11.21 -4.77
C ILE A 52 -1.99 11.82 -5.99
N PRO A 53 -1.27 12.50 -6.90
CA PRO A 53 -1.88 13.00 -8.13
C PRO A 53 -2.49 11.86 -8.96
N ARG A 54 -3.72 12.07 -9.46
CA ARG A 54 -4.49 11.04 -10.22
C ARG A 54 -3.71 10.40 -11.35
N ALA A 55 -3.03 11.21 -12.17
CA ALA A 55 -2.23 10.72 -13.29
C ALA A 55 -1.08 9.81 -12.84
N VAL A 56 -0.45 10.15 -11.70
CA VAL A 56 0.65 9.37 -11.12
C VAL A 56 0.12 8.04 -10.59
N LEU A 57 -0.97 8.04 -9.81
CA LEU A 57 -1.57 6.80 -9.33
C LEU A 57 -1.97 5.87 -10.48
N ALA A 58 -2.65 6.41 -11.50
CA ALA A 58 -3.04 5.63 -12.66
C ALA A 58 -1.82 5.02 -13.38
N ALA A 59 -0.73 5.79 -13.54
CA ALA A 59 0.52 5.26 -14.10
C ALA A 59 1.17 4.18 -13.24
N ARG A 60 1.16 4.35 -11.91
CA ARG A 60 1.71 3.37 -10.97
C ARG A 60 0.91 2.08 -10.97
N LEU A 61 -0.42 2.14 -10.91
CA LEU A 61 -1.27 0.96 -10.97
C LEU A 61 -1.12 0.22 -12.30
N ARG A 62 -0.99 0.94 -13.43
CA ARG A 62 -0.69 0.31 -14.74
C ARG A 62 0.68 -0.38 -14.74
N THR A 63 1.70 0.24 -14.17
CA THR A 63 3.05 -0.34 -14.09
C THR A 63 3.03 -1.62 -13.24
N LEU A 64 2.43 -1.55 -12.05
CA LEU A 64 2.35 -2.67 -11.12
C LEU A 64 1.49 -3.83 -11.65
N THR A 65 0.41 -3.52 -12.38
CA THR A 65 -0.41 -4.56 -13.02
C THR A 65 0.31 -5.18 -14.22
N GLY A 66 0.95 -4.37 -15.07
CA GLY A 66 1.76 -4.87 -16.19
C GLY A 66 2.96 -5.72 -15.75
N ALA A 67 3.56 -5.40 -14.60
CA ALA A 67 4.63 -6.20 -14.00
C ALA A 67 4.15 -7.44 -13.23
N GLY A 68 2.83 -7.64 -13.12
CA GLY A 68 2.23 -8.74 -12.36
C GLY A 68 2.45 -8.64 -10.85
N VAL A 69 2.72 -7.44 -10.32
CA VAL A 69 2.81 -7.17 -8.87
C VAL A 69 1.41 -7.01 -8.27
N LEU A 70 0.50 -6.40 -9.02
CA LEU A 70 -0.93 -6.33 -8.71
C LEU A 70 -1.73 -7.03 -9.81
N ALA A 71 -2.86 -7.64 -9.46
CA ALA A 71 -3.89 -8.06 -10.39
C ALA A 71 -5.06 -7.07 -10.31
N ARG A 72 -5.66 -6.74 -11.45
CA ARG A 72 -6.86 -5.90 -11.53
C ARG A 72 -8.07 -6.80 -11.72
N HIS A 73 -9.00 -6.80 -10.77
CA HIS A 73 -10.21 -7.61 -10.81
C HIS A 73 -11.44 -6.72 -10.90
N ARG A 74 -12.33 -7.03 -11.83
CA ARG A 74 -13.66 -6.42 -11.94
C ARG A 74 -14.58 -7.12 -10.93
N TYR A 75 -15.17 -6.36 -10.01
CA TYR A 75 -16.12 -6.92 -9.01
C TYR A 75 -17.56 -6.44 -9.19
N GLN A 76 -17.79 -5.42 -10.01
CA GLN A 76 -19.12 -4.91 -10.34
C GLN A 76 -19.15 -4.42 -11.77
N GLU A 77 -20.10 -4.88 -12.59
CA GLU A 77 -20.17 -4.51 -14.01
C GLU A 77 -20.94 -3.22 -14.29
N SER A 78 -21.84 -2.80 -13.40
CA SER A 78 -22.72 -1.65 -13.65
C SER A 78 -23.04 -0.86 -12.38
N PRO A 79 -22.42 0.33 -12.18
CA PRO A 79 -21.28 0.86 -12.93
C PRO A 79 -20.03 -0.03 -12.76
N PRO A 80 -19.12 -0.09 -13.74
CA PRO A 80 -17.84 -0.78 -13.65
C PRO A 80 -17.03 -0.39 -12.41
N ARG A 81 -16.70 -1.35 -11.55
CA ARG A 81 -15.79 -1.15 -10.43
C ARG A 81 -14.69 -2.22 -10.43
N ASP A 82 -13.47 -1.73 -10.41
CA ASP A 82 -12.26 -2.55 -10.35
C ASP A 82 -11.60 -2.42 -8.99
N GLU A 83 -10.96 -3.51 -8.57
CA GLU A 83 -10.07 -3.57 -7.43
C GLU A 83 -8.66 -4.03 -7.87
N TYR A 84 -7.66 -3.68 -7.07
CA TYR A 84 -6.25 -4.02 -7.29
C TYR A 84 -5.76 -4.85 -6.11
N VAL A 85 -5.33 -6.08 -6.39
CA VAL A 85 -4.96 -7.07 -5.36
C VAL A 85 -3.52 -7.50 -5.55
N LEU A 86 -2.75 -7.65 -4.47
CA LEU A 86 -1.39 -8.19 -4.53
C LEU A 86 -1.39 -9.64 -5.03
N THR A 87 -0.60 -9.89 -6.07
CA THR A 87 -0.28 -11.25 -6.52
C THR A 87 0.75 -11.87 -5.57
N GLU A 88 1.10 -13.15 -5.76
CA GLU A 88 2.23 -13.78 -5.07
C GLU A 88 3.54 -13.00 -5.28
N ARG A 89 3.77 -12.51 -6.51
CA ARG A 89 4.94 -11.68 -6.84
C ARG A 89 4.94 -10.36 -6.05
N GLY A 90 3.77 -9.74 -5.88
CA GLY A 90 3.67 -8.52 -5.07
C GLY A 90 3.82 -8.79 -3.58
N GLN A 91 3.27 -9.90 -3.09
CA GLN A 91 3.41 -10.33 -1.69
C GLN A 91 4.87 -10.61 -1.32
N ALA A 92 5.68 -11.12 -2.25
CA ALA A 92 7.11 -11.33 -2.07
C ALA A 92 7.91 -10.02 -1.79
N LEU A 93 7.33 -8.84 -2.04
CA LEU A 93 7.95 -7.56 -1.70
C LEU A 93 7.82 -7.17 -0.22
N TRP A 94 7.07 -7.92 0.59
CA TRP A 94 6.85 -7.59 1.99
C TRP A 94 8.14 -7.40 2.80
N PRO A 95 9.16 -8.28 2.72
CA PRO A 95 10.41 -8.08 3.45
C PRO A 95 11.08 -6.74 3.13
N THR A 96 11.03 -6.32 1.85
CA THR A 96 11.55 -5.03 1.39
C THR A 96 10.76 -3.86 1.97
N VAL A 97 9.43 -3.88 1.84
CA VAL A 97 8.53 -2.83 2.36
C VAL A 97 8.70 -2.68 3.87
N ARG A 98 8.73 -3.81 4.59
CA ARG A 98 8.88 -3.85 6.03
C ARG A 98 10.24 -3.33 6.49
N SER A 99 11.32 -3.78 5.86
CA SER A 99 12.67 -3.35 6.20
C SER A 99 12.85 -1.85 5.96
N LEU A 100 12.31 -1.33 4.86
CA LEU A 100 12.33 0.11 4.58
C LEU A 100 11.52 0.91 5.61
N ALA A 101 10.34 0.41 6.01
CA ALA A 101 9.53 1.05 7.04
C ALA A 101 10.22 1.04 8.41
N LEU A 102 10.89 -0.05 8.78
CA LEU A 102 11.67 -0.15 10.01
C LEU A 102 12.88 0.79 9.98
N TRP A 103 13.62 0.83 8.89
CA TRP A 103 14.73 1.76 8.71
C TRP A 103 14.26 3.22 8.85
N GLY A 104 13.14 3.56 8.22
CA GLY A 104 12.45 4.85 8.40
C GLY A 104 12.11 5.13 9.86
N ARG A 105 11.54 4.12 10.56
CA ARG A 105 11.19 4.20 11.98
C ARG A 105 12.42 4.46 12.87
N VAL A 106 13.53 3.80 12.60
CA VAL A 106 14.74 3.86 13.44
C VAL A 106 15.50 5.18 13.25
N HIS A 107 15.54 5.72 12.03
CA HIS A 107 16.45 6.82 11.70
C HIS A 107 15.76 8.18 11.48
N PHE A 108 14.45 8.21 11.21
CA PHE A 108 13.77 9.44 10.77
C PHE A 108 12.47 9.74 11.51
N THR A 109 12.15 8.99 12.57
CA THR A 109 10.98 9.30 13.40
C THR A 109 11.23 8.93 14.86
N GLU A 110 10.73 9.79 15.75
CA GLU A 110 10.71 9.52 17.19
C GLU A 110 9.35 8.96 17.64
N ARG A 111 8.36 8.96 16.73
CA ARG A 111 6.98 8.54 17.01
C ARG A 111 6.79 7.08 16.65
N GLN A 112 6.16 6.30 17.53
CA GLN A 112 5.71 4.95 17.19
C GLN A 112 4.43 5.03 16.36
N LEU A 113 4.57 4.99 15.03
CA LEU A 113 3.46 5.07 14.08
C LEU A 113 2.69 3.75 13.99
N ARG A 114 3.12 2.78 13.17
CA ARG A 114 2.50 1.45 13.07
C ARG A 114 3.52 0.40 13.51
N HIS A 115 3.05 -0.64 14.18
CA HIS A 115 3.87 -1.79 14.54
C HIS A 115 3.15 -3.09 14.16
N PHE A 116 3.92 -4.16 14.02
CA PHE A 116 3.45 -5.42 13.46
C PHE A 116 3.69 -6.55 14.47
N ARG A 117 2.66 -7.35 14.71
CA ARG A 117 2.68 -8.45 15.69
C ARG A 117 2.38 -9.78 15.02
N HIS A 118 2.95 -10.84 15.59
CA HIS A 118 2.49 -12.18 15.30
C HIS A 118 1.16 -12.38 15.99
N ALA A 119 0.10 -12.46 15.21
CA ALA A 119 -1.22 -12.27 15.75
C ALA A 119 -1.74 -13.42 16.65
N PRO A 120 -1.36 -14.70 16.47
CA PRO A 120 -1.65 -15.75 17.44
C PRO A 120 -1.06 -15.53 18.84
N CYS A 121 0.14 -14.94 18.96
CA CYS A 121 0.82 -14.80 20.26
C CYS A 121 1.00 -13.35 20.76
N GLY A 122 0.64 -12.36 19.93
CA GLY A 122 0.72 -10.94 20.25
C GLY A 122 2.13 -10.33 20.29
N THR A 123 3.18 -11.12 20.02
CA THR A 123 4.58 -10.65 20.09
C THR A 123 4.90 -9.73 18.91
N GLU A 124 5.53 -8.58 19.15
CA GLU A 124 6.01 -7.70 18.07
C GLU A 124 7.08 -8.41 17.23
N LEU A 125 6.98 -8.28 15.91
CA LEU A 125 7.88 -8.93 14.98
C LEU A 125 9.29 -8.31 15.05
N GLY A 126 10.30 -9.16 15.05
CA GLY A 126 11.72 -8.78 14.98
C GLY A 126 12.10 -8.13 13.65
N PRO A 127 13.32 -7.60 13.50
CA PRO A 127 13.73 -6.76 12.37
C PRO A 127 13.56 -7.39 10.98
N TYR A 128 13.52 -8.72 10.87
CA TYR A 128 13.36 -9.43 9.59
C TYR A 128 11.98 -10.07 9.39
N GLY A 129 11.02 -9.80 10.27
CA GLY A 129 9.64 -10.31 10.19
C GLY A 129 9.41 -11.63 10.93
N GLU A 130 10.41 -12.10 11.66
CA GLU A 130 10.33 -13.21 12.59
C GLU A 130 9.55 -12.86 13.86
N CYS A 131 8.91 -13.86 14.47
CA CYS A 131 8.34 -13.75 15.80
C CYS A 131 9.35 -14.29 16.82
N PRO A 132 9.96 -13.45 17.69
CA PRO A 132 10.95 -13.90 18.66
C PRO A 132 10.44 -14.98 19.64
N SER A 133 9.15 -14.92 19.99
CA SER A 133 8.52 -15.88 20.91
C SER A 133 8.27 -17.26 20.27
N CYS A 134 7.94 -17.30 18.98
CA CYS A 134 7.59 -18.55 18.27
C CYS A 134 8.74 -19.12 17.44
N GLY A 135 9.79 -18.34 17.19
CA GLY A 135 10.96 -18.76 16.41
C GLY A 135 10.70 -18.96 14.91
N THR A 136 9.63 -18.36 14.35
CA THR A 136 9.26 -18.50 12.93
C THR A 136 9.24 -17.15 12.21
N VAL A 137 9.51 -17.18 10.91
CA VAL A 137 9.12 -16.09 10.00
C VAL A 137 7.59 -16.11 9.88
N VAL A 138 6.93 -14.99 10.14
CA VAL A 138 5.47 -14.96 10.23
C VAL A 138 4.85 -14.86 8.83
N PRO A 139 3.94 -15.77 8.46
CA PRO A 139 3.18 -15.67 7.21
C PRO A 139 2.36 -14.38 7.15
N LEU A 140 2.17 -13.80 5.97
CA LEU A 140 1.49 -12.51 5.81
C LEU A 140 0.11 -12.44 6.47
N GLY A 141 -0.71 -13.49 6.34
CA GLY A 141 -2.03 -13.55 6.97
C GLY A 141 -1.99 -13.58 8.51
N ASP A 142 -0.85 -13.96 9.08
CA ASP A 142 -0.61 -14.00 10.53
C ASP A 142 0.09 -12.76 11.08
N ILE A 143 0.36 -11.78 10.22
CA ILE A 143 0.83 -10.47 10.62
C ILE A 143 -0.37 -9.58 10.91
N GLU A 144 -0.49 -9.14 12.16
CA GLU A 144 -1.41 -8.09 12.55
C GLU A 144 -0.69 -6.75 12.59
N MET A 145 -1.25 -5.78 11.91
CA MET A 145 -0.84 -4.39 11.99
C MET A 145 -1.66 -3.70 13.07
N THR A 146 -0.98 -3.02 14.00
CA THR A 146 -1.61 -2.28 15.09
C THR A 146 -1.23 -0.80 14.98
N PRO A 147 -2.17 0.14 15.20
CA PRO A 147 -1.82 1.54 15.38
C PRO A 147 -0.92 1.71 16.61
N GLY A 148 0.06 2.59 16.51
CA GLY A 148 0.89 3.02 17.62
C GLY A 148 0.42 4.37 18.18
N PRO A 149 0.88 4.74 19.38
CA PRO A 149 0.47 5.96 20.08
C PRO A 149 0.89 7.24 19.35
N GLY A 150 1.83 7.13 18.40
CA GLY A 150 2.30 8.23 17.60
C GLY A 150 1.42 8.54 16.39
N LEU A 151 0.30 7.87 16.13
CA LEU A 151 -0.60 8.23 15.03
C LEU A 151 -1.55 9.37 15.41
N ASP A 152 -2.05 10.08 14.40
CA ASP A 152 -3.25 10.90 14.56
C ASP A 152 -4.47 9.99 14.77
N LEU A 153 -5.23 10.23 15.84
CA LEU A 153 -6.39 9.43 16.23
C LEU A 153 -7.71 9.96 15.67
N SER A 154 -7.69 11.12 15.01
CA SER A 154 -8.87 11.75 14.41
C SER A 154 -8.60 12.21 12.95
N PRO A 155 -8.12 11.33 12.06
CA PRO A 155 -7.85 11.72 10.69
C PRO A 155 -9.16 12.05 9.94
N GLU A 156 -9.10 13.07 9.08
CA GLU A 156 -10.24 13.47 8.25
C GLU A 156 -10.57 12.42 7.19
N ASP A 157 -9.55 11.76 6.65
CA ASP A 157 -9.72 10.82 5.56
C ASP A 157 -10.25 9.45 6.07
N PRO A 158 -11.25 8.87 5.39
CA PRO A 158 -11.94 7.67 5.87
C PRO A 158 -11.05 6.42 5.84
N VAL A 159 -10.01 6.39 5.00
CA VAL A 159 -9.09 5.24 4.90
C VAL A 159 -8.20 5.19 6.14
N SER A 160 -7.60 6.32 6.53
CA SER A 160 -6.82 6.42 7.76
C SER A 160 -7.65 6.07 8.99
N ARG A 161 -8.91 6.54 9.07
CA ARG A 161 -9.84 6.14 10.15
C ARG A 161 -10.02 4.63 10.20
N ALA A 162 -10.31 4.00 9.06
CA ALA A 162 -10.46 2.55 9.00
C ALA A 162 -9.17 1.79 9.38
N LEU A 163 -8.00 2.37 9.12
CA LEU A 163 -6.70 1.83 9.49
C LEU A 163 -6.28 2.11 10.95
N LEU A 164 -7.12 2.74 11.77
CA LEU A 164 -6.93 2.84 13.23
C LEU A 164 -7.38 1.60 13.99
N ALA A 165 -8.08 0.65 13.34
CA ALA A 165 -8.34 -0.66 13.94
C ALA A 165 -7.17 -1.64 13.69
N PRO A 166 -6.78 -2.46 14.68
CA PRO A 166 -5.89 -3.59 14.44
C PRO A 166 -6.46 -4.51 13.36
N ARG A 167 -5.61 -5.00 12.45
CA ARG A 167 -6.07 -5.83 11.33
C ARG A 167 -4.96 -6.73 10.76
N ARG A 168 -5.37 -7.85 10.17
CA ARG A 168 -4.44 -8.71 9.43
C ARG A 168 -4.02 -8.07 8.12
N LEU A 169 -2.77 -8.26 7.72
CA LEU A 169 -2.34 -7.90 6.37
C LEU A 169 -3.17 -8.66 5.32
N LEU A 170 -3.31 -8.08 4.13
CA LEU A 170 -4.05 -8.58 2.97
C LEU A 170 -5.57 -8.66 3.15
N GLN A 171 -6.09 -8.65 4.38
CA GLN A 171 -7.52 -8.57 4.67
C GLN A 171 -8.08 -7.30 3.99
N PRO A 172 -9.11 -7.41 3.13
CA PRO A 172 -9.70 -6.25 2.46
C PRO A 172 -10.07 -5.14 3.46
N LEU A 173 -9.70 -3.90 3.16
CA LEU A 173 -10.10 -2.76 3.95
C LEU A 173 -11.53 -2.36 3.56
N VAL A 174 -12.44 -2.44 4.51
CA VAL A 174 -13.80 -1.93 4.34
C VAL A 174 -13.79 -0.49 4.82
N VAL A 175 -13.86 0.45 3.87
CA VAL A 175 -14.09 1.86 4.16
C VAL A 175 -15.59 2.06 4.05
N GLU A 176 -16.26 2.36 5.16
CA GLU A 176 -17.68 2.72 5.19
C GLU A 176 -17.93 3.79 4.12
N ALA A 177 -18.86 3.49 3.22
CA ALA A 177 -18.97 4.21 1.95
C ALA A 177 -19.26 5.71 2.15
N ASP A 178 -18.69 6.51 1.25
CA ASP A 178 -19.23 7.80 0.82
C ASP A 178 -20.76 7.77 0.91
N HIS A 179 -21.35 8.67 1.70
CA HIS A 179 -22.68 9.17 1.37
C HIS A 179 -22.63 9.61 -0.11
N PRO A 180 -23.62 9.27 -0.94
CA PRO A 180 -23.66 9.82 -2.28
C PRO A 180 -23.69 11.34 -2.14
N VAL A 181 -22.63 12.01 -2.59
CA VAL A 181 -22.70 13.45 -2.88
C VAL A 181 -23.86 13.59 -3.85
N GLY A 182 -24.90 14.26 -3.38
CA GLY A 182 -26.16 14.41 -4.09
C GLY A 182 -25.92 14.78 -5.53
N SER A 183 -26.69 14.14 -6.39
CA SER A 183 -26.98 14.58 -7.75
C SER A 183 -27.01 16.11 -7.82
N ASP A 184 -26.12 16.65 -8.64
CA ASP A 184 -26.24 18.00 -9.18
C ASP A 184 -27.68 18.19 -9.71
N PRO A 185 -28.48 19.14 -9.20
CA PRO A 185 -29.73 19.47 -9.82
C PRO A 185 -29.41 20.26 -11.09
N ALA A 186 -29.27 19.53 -12.20
CA ALA A 186 -29.37 20.13 -13.51
C ALA A 186 -30.69 20.93 -13.62
N GLU A 187 -30.54 22.17 -14.05
CA GLU A 187 -31.41 22.87 -15.00
C GLU A 187 -32.89 22.50 -15.01
N GLY A 188 -33.75 23.44 -14.61
CA GLY A 188 -35.16 23.35 -14.96
C GLY A 188 -36.08 24.32 -14.24
N ARG A 189 -36.03 25.61 -14.59
CA ARG A 189 -37.24 26.44 -14.57
C ARG A 189 -37.31 27.27 -15.84
N PRO A 190 -38.26 26.99 -16.75
CA PRO A 190 -38.68 27.95 -17.76
C PRO A 190 -39.78 28.88 -17.21
N VAL A 191 -39.85 30.04 -17.86
CA VAL A 191 -40.82 31.15 -17.78
C VAL A 191 -40.67 32.09 -16.59
#